data_AF-A0A2I0L4D9-F1
#
_entry.id   AF-A0A2I0L4D9-F1
#
_cell.length_a   1.000
_cell.length_b   1.000
_cell.length_c   1.000
_cell.angle_alpha   90.00
_cell.angle_beta   90.00
_cell.angle_gamma   90.00
#
_symmetry.space_group_name_H-M   'P 1'
#
loop_
_entity.id
_entity.type
_entity.pdbx_description
1 polymer ?
#
loop_
_entity_poly.entity_id
_entity_poly.type
_entity_poly.pdbx_seq_one_letter_code
_entity_poly.pdbx_strand_id
1 'polypeptide(L)'
;MRSDAQKDPAIFQDAVHAKMLVNQVDRKLVKQTVMTSVYGVTYIGAREQIKRRLKERGAISDDTELFRASCYAAKVTLTALGEMFEAARDIMSWLGECARIIAAENQLVQWTTPLGLPVVQPYRRLGRHLVKTSLQILTLQRETGKVMVKRQRTAFPPNFVHSLDGSHMMMTAVACKKAGMSFAGVHDSYWTHACDVDKMNQILREKFVELYETPILENLLESFQQSFPTLNFPPLPERGDFDLRDVLDSPYFFN
;
A
#
# COMPACT_ATOMS: atom_id res chain seq x y z
N MET A 1 -19.37 4.00 15.04
CA MET A 1 -19.55 2.93 16.06
C MET A 1 -20.27 3.39 17.33
N ARG A 2 -19.70 4.21 18.23
CA ARG A 2 -20.43 4.63 19.45
C ARG A 2 -21.73 5.38 19.15
N SER A 3 -21.69 6.32 18.20
CA SER A 3 -22.88 7.02 17.69
C SER A 3 -23.88 6.04 17.06
N ASP A 4 -23.42 5.13 16.20
CA ASP A 4 -24.29 4.13 15.55
C ASP A 4 -24.95 3.17 16.53
N ALA A 5 -24.26 2.83 17.63
CA ALA A 5 -24.79 1.97 18.68
C ALA A 5 -25.94 2.62 19.47
N GLN A 6 -26.12 3.95 19.39
CA GLN A 6 -27.24 4.65 20.01
C GLN A 6 -28.49 4.70 19.11
N LYS A 7 -28.35 4.37 17.82
CA LYS A 7 -29.47 4.36 16.87
C LYS A 7 -30.38 3.16 17.13
N ASP A 8 -31.64 3.30 16.73
CA ASP A 8 -32.63 2.22 16.81
C ASP A 8 -32.30 1.12 15.77
N PRO A 9 -32.06 -0.14 16.20
CA PRO A 9 -31.88 -1.27 15.30
C PRO A 9 -33.00 -1.51 14.29
N ALA A 10 -34.24 -1.12 14.61
CA ALA A 10 -35.37 -1.25 13.70
C ALA A 10 -35.27 -0.30 12.49
N ILE A 11 -34.56 0.81 12.66
CA ILE A 11 -34.36 1.84 11.64
C ILE A 11 -32.97 1.71 11.00
N PHE A 12 -31.97 1.31 11.77
CA PHE A 12 -30.58 1.15 11.36
C PHE A 12 -30.04 -0.22 11.78
N GLN A 13 -30.14 -1.21 10.90
CA GLN A 13 -29.74 -2.61 11.19
C GLN A 13 -28.31 -2.73 11.73
N ASP A 14 -27.40 -1.90 11.22
CA ASP A 14 -26.00 -1.86 11.65
C ASP A 14 -25.82 -1.42 13.13
N ALA A 15 -26.84 -0.86 13.79
CA ALA A 15 -26.81 -0.51 15.21
C ALA A 15 -26.58 -1.73 16.12
N VAL A 16 -27.07 -2.91 15.72
CA VAL A 16 -26.86 -4.17 16.46
C VAL A 16 -25.37 -4.51 16.48
N HIS A 17 -24.76 -4.53 15.29
CA HIS A 17 -23.33 -4.82 15.14
C HIS A 17 -22.47 -3.74 15.81
N ALA A 18 -22.87 -2.47 15.71
CA ALA A 18 -22.21 -1.38 16.40
C ALA A 18 -22.19 -1.60 17.92
N LYS A 19 -23.34 -1.93 18.54
CA LYS A 19 -23.45 -2.24 19.98
C LYS A 19 -22.53 -3.40 20.39
N MET A 20 -22.50 -4.47 19.61
CA MET A 20 -21.64 -5.63 19.88
C MET A 20 -20.14 -5.28 19.85
N LEU A 21 -19.76 -4.34 18.98
CA LEU A 21 -18.35 -4.01 18.73
C LEU A 21 -17.82 -2.87 19.58
N VAL A 22 -18.66 -2.04 20.22
CA VAL A 22 -18.21 -0.85 20.98
C VAL A 22 -17.07 -1.18 21.95
N ASN A 23 -17.16 -2.30 22.66
CA ASN A 23 -16.18 -2.73 23.66
C ASN A 23 -15.07 -3.63 23.09
N GLN A 24 -15.13 -3.95 21.80
CA GLN A 24 -14.15 -4.80 21.11
C GLN A 24 -13.17 -3.99 20.26
N VAL A 25 -13.48 -2.72 20.00
CA VAL A 25 -12.67 -1.86 19.13
C VAL A 25 -11.53 -1.25 19.94
N ASP A 26 -10.32 -1.65 19.58
CA ASP A 26 -9.07 -1.07 20.07
C ASP A 26 -8.04 -0.99 18.92
N ARG A 27 -6.86 -0.45 19.22
CA ARG A 27 -5.75 -0.37 18.25
C ARG A 27 -5.41 -1.74 17.66
N LYS A 28 -5.40 -2.82 18.45
CA LYS A 28 -5.00 -4.17 18.00
C LYS A 28 -5.98 -4.74 16.98
N LEU A 29 -7.28 -4.43 17.10
CA LEU A 29 -8.31 -4.87 16.16
C LEU A 29 -8.07 -4.28 14.77
N VAL A 30 -7.85 -2.97 14.68
CA VAL A 30 -7.79 -2.24 13.41
C VAL A 30 -6.38 -2.13 12.83
N LYS A 31 -5.33 -2.29 13.65
CA LYS A 31 -3.92 -2.07 13.26
C LYS A 31 -3.57 -2.75 11.94
N GLN A 32 -3.89 -4.03 11.79
CA GLN A 32 -3.51 -4.77 10.58
C GLN A 32 -4.21 -4.23 9.33
N THR A 33 -5.49 -3.90 9.44
CA THR A 33 -6.27 -3.35 8.33
C THR A 33 -5.76 -1.98 7.93
N VAL A 34 -5.55 -1.08 8.90
CA VAL A 34 -4.96 0.24 8.67
C VAL A 34 -3.59 0.12 7.98
N MET A 35 -2.70 -0.73 8.48
CA MET A 35 -1.36 -0.91 7.90
C MET A 35 -1.38 -1.53 6.51
N THR A 36 -2.38 -2.34 6.16
CA THR A 36 -2.39 -3.08 4.88
C THR A 36 -3.27 -2.45 3.81
N SER A 37 -4.17 -1.53 4.19
CA SER A 37 -5.01 -0.79 3.25
C SER A 37 -4.21 0.07 2.27
N VAL A 38 -3.13 0.71 2.74
CA VAL A 38 -2.20 1.47 1.88
C VAL A 38 -1.46 0.58 0.88
N TYR A 39 -1.43 -0.73 1.13
CA TYR A 39 -0.84 -1.73 0.23
C TYR A 39 -1.87 -2.42 -0.69
N GLY A 40 -3.04 -1.82 -0.87
CA GLY A 40 -4.07 -2.31 -1.80
C GLY A 40 -4.95 -3.44 -1.25
N VAL A 41 -5.04 -3.60 0.08
CA VAL A 41 -6.02 -4.51 0.67
C VAL A 41 -7.45 -4.06 0.34
N THR A 42 -8.21 -4.98 -0.26
CA THR A 42 -9.62 -4.76 -0.59
C THR A 42 -10.52 -4.93 0.63
N TYR A 43 -11.78 -4.49 0.53
CA TYR A 43 -12.81 -4.73 1.55
C TYR A 43 -12.87 -6.18 2.04
N ILE A 44 -12.76 -7.14 1.13
CA ILE A 44 -12.79 -8.58 1.47
C ILE A 44 -11.57 -8.93 2.34
N GLY A 45 -10.38 -8.44 1.99
CA GLY A 45 -9.17 -8.67 2.77
C GLY A 45 -9.23 -7.99 4.14
N ALA A 46 -9.71 -6.75 4.20
CA ALA A 46 -9.92 -6.00 5.45
C ALA A 46 -10.88 -6.74 6.40
N ARG A 47 -12.01 -7.22 5.88
CA ARG A 47 -12.98 -8.03 6.62
C ARG A 47 -12.34 -9.28 7.20
N GLU A 48 -11.59 -10.05 6.40
CA GLU A 48 -10.95 -11.28 6.90
C GLU A 48 -9.92 -11.02 7.99
N GLN A 49 -9.16 -9.93 7.89
CA GLN A 49 -8.22 -9.53 8.93
C GLN A 49 -8.94 -9.20 10.24
N ILE A 50 -10.00 -8.40 10.18
CA ILE A 50 -10.81 -8.03 11.35
C ILE A 50 -11.51 -9.27 11.93
N LYS A 51 -12.11 -10.12 11.08
CA LYS A 51 -12.77 -11.36 11.48
C LYS A 51 -11.83 -12.26 12.27
N ARG A 52 -10.59 -12.45 11.78
CA ARG A 52 -9.57 -13.24 12.49
C ARG A 52 -9.27 -12.65 13.87
N ARG A 53 -9.12 -11.33 13.98
CA ARG A 53 -8.87 -10.64 15.26
C ARG A 53 -10.05 -10.71 16.23
N LEU A 54 -11.29 -10.64 15.74
CA LEU A 54 -12.48 -10.82 16.57
C LEU A 54 -12.60 -12.27 17.04
N LYS A 55 -12.28 -13.25 16.18
CA LYS A 55 -12.27 -14.68 16.53
C LYS A 55 -11.24 -14.99 17.61
N GLU A 56 -10.02 -14.43 17.51
CA GLU A 56 -8.97 -14.55 18.54
C GLU A 56 -9.42 -14.06 19.92
N ARG A 57 -10.36 -13.10 20.00
CA ARG A 57 -10.88 -12.57 21.26
C ARG A 57 -11.98 -13.41 21.88
N GLY A 58 -12.62 -14.30 21.12
CA GLY A 58 -13.73 -15.14 21.59
C GLY A 58 -14.99 -14.40 22.02
N ALA A 59 -15.09 -13.08 21.75
CA ALA A 59 -16.20 -12.24 22.21
C ALA A 59 -17.53 -12.46 21.46
N ILE A 60 -17.49 -13.12 20.30
CA ILE A 60 -18.66 -13.46 19.48
C ILE A 60 -18.57 -14.94 19.14
N SER A 61 -19.45 -15.75 19.73
CA SER A 61 -19.43 -17.22 19.57
C SER A 61 -20.14 -17.69 18.30
N ASP A 62 -21.14 -16.95 17.83
CA ASP A 62 -21.85 -17.27 16.60
C ASP A 62 -21.08 -16.80 15.36
N ASP A 63 -20.77 -17.74 14.46
CA ASP A 63 -19.94 -17.48 13.28
C ASP A 63 -20.63 -16.55 12.26
N THR A 64 -21.97 -16.50 12.24
CA THR A 64 -22.75 -15.66 11.33
C THR A 64 -22.77 -14.21 11.82
N GLU A 65 -23.00 -14.00 13.10
CA GLU A 65 -22.91 -12.68 13.75
C GLU A 65 -21.46 -12.18 13.76
N LEU A 66 -20.47 -13.05 13.96
CA LEU A 66 -19.07 -12.70 13.81
C LEU A 66 -18.76 -12.20 12.40
N PHE A 67 -19.29 -12.86 11.37
CA PHE A 67 -19.14 -12.43 9.98
C PHE A 67 -19.79 -11.06 9.75
N ARG A 68 -21.03 -10.85 10.18
CA ARG A 68 -21.74 -9.57 10.01
C ARG A 68 -21.06 -8.42 10.77
N ALA A 69 -20.66 -8.66 12.02
CA ALA A 69 -19.88 -7.72 12.80
C ALA A 69 -18.56 -7.37 12.10
N SER A 70 -17.85 -8.35 11.53
CA SER A 70 -16.62 -8.09 10.78
C SER A 70 -16.85 -7.25 9.51
N CYS A 71 -17.98 -7.44 8.82
CA CYS A 71 -18.38 -6.63 7.66
C CYS A 71 -18.61 -5.17 8.06
N TYR A 72 -19.41 -4.94 9.11
CA TYR A 72 -19.66 -3.59 9.62
C TYR A 72 -18.36 -2.92 10.08
N ALA A 73 -17.53 -3.63 10.86
CA ALA A 73 -16.26 -3.11 11.34
C ALA A 73 -15.30 -2.76 10.19
N ALA A 74 -15.20 -3.60 9.17
CA ALA A 74 -14.39 -3.32 7.99
C ALA A 74 -14.89 -2.10 7.22
N LYS A 75 -16.21 -1.98 7.02
CA LYS A 75 -16.82 -0.83 6.36
C LYS A 75 -16.50 0.47 7.09
N VAL A 76 -16.76 0.53 8.40
CA VAL A 76 -16.49 1.72 9.22
C VAL A 76 -15.00 2.06 9.23
N THR A 77 -14.12 1.04 9.37
CA THR A 77 -12.66 1.26 9.36
C THR A 77 -12.19 1.84 8.03
N LEU A 78 -12.66 1.29 6.90
CA LEU A 78 -12.28 1.77 5.57
C LEU A 78 -12.88 3.15 5.24
N THR A 79 -14.09 3.44 5.72
CA THR A 79 -14.69 4.78 5.62
C THR A 79 -13.83 5.80 6.37
N ALA A 80 -13.49 5.52 7.63
CA ALA A 80 -12.62 6.41 8.42
C ALA A 80 -11.26 6.61 7.77
N LEU A 81 -10.65 5.55 7.20
CA LEU A 81 -9.41 5.67 6.45
C LEU A 81 -9.56 6.55 5.19
N GLY A 82 -10.68 6.39 4.47
CA GLY A 82 -10.95 7.18 3.28
C GLY A 82 -11.16 8.67 3.56
N GLU A 83 -11.73 9.00 4.72
CA GLU A 83 -11.90 10.39 5.19
C GLU A 83 -10.58 10.99 5.69
N MET A 84 -9.74 10.19 6.36
CA MET A 84 -8.45 10.68 6.90
C MET A 84 -7.34 10.79 5.86
N PHE A 85 -7.37 9.97 4.80
CA PHE A 85 -6.29 9.84 3.82
C PHE A 85 -6.77 10.05 2.38
N GLU A 86 -7.55 11.11 2.17
CA GLU A 86 -8.13 11.43 0.86
C GLU A 86 -7.06 11.61 -0.22
N ALA A 87 -6.04 12.44 0.02
CA ALA A 87 -4.94 12.66 -0.94
C ALA A 87 -4.22 11.35 -1.32
N ALA A 88 -3.95 10.48 -0.35
CA ALA A 88 -3.33 9.18 -0.62
C ALA A 88 -4.23 8.27 -1.46
N ARG A 89 -5.55 8.27 -1.19
CA ARG A 89 -6.53 7.52 -1.98
C ARG A 89 -6.58 8.01 -3.41
N ASP A 90 -6.52 9.31 -3.63
CA ASP A 90 -6.62 9.91 -4.95
C ASP A 90 -5.36 9.60 -5.78
N ILE A 91 -4.17 9.66 -5.17
CA ILE A 91 -2.92 9.20 -5.80
C ILE A 91 -2.96 7.71 -6.12
N MET A 92 -3.42 6.85 -5.20
CA MET A 92 -3.55 5.42 -5.47
C MET A 92 -4.53 5.13 -6.61
N SER A 93 -5.64 5.87 -6.67
CA SER A 93 -6.62 5.78 -7.76
C SER A 93 -6.00 6.20 -9.10
N TRP A 94 -5.29 7.33 -9.11
CA TRP A 94 -4.58 7.85 -10.28
C TRP A 94 -3.54 6.85 -10.82
N LEU A 95 -2.66 6.33 -9.94
CA LEU A 95 -1.69 5.28 -10.29
C LEU A 95 -2.41 4.07 -10.89
N GLY A 96 -3.47 3.58 -10.23
CA GLY A 96 -4.26 2.45 -10.72
C GLY A 96 -4.88 2.68 -12.09
N GLU A 97 -5.31 3.90 -12.39
CA GLU A 97 -5.88 4.26 -13.69
C GLU A 97 -4.82 4.34 -14.79
N CYS A 98 -3.66 4.95 -14.52
CA CYS A 98 -2.51 4.91 -15.43
C CYS A 98 -2.11 3.47 -15.78
N ALA A 99 -2.01 2.60 -14.76
CA ALA A 99 -1.72 1.19 -14.94
C ALA A 99 -2.79 0.45 -15.76
N ARG A 100 -4.07 0.81 -15.60
CA ARG A 100 -5.17 0.25 -16.39
C ARG A 100 -5.04 0.60 -17.87
N ILE A 101 -4.72 1.87 -18.18
CA ILE A 101 -4.56 2.38 -19.54
C ILE A 101 -3.42 1.65 -20.25
N ILE A 102 -2.24 1.58 -19.63
CA ILE A 102 -1.07 0.87 -20.18
C ILE A 102 -1.38 -0.62 -20.40
N ALA A 103 -1.95 -1.28 -19.39
CA ALA A 103 -2.20 -2.71 -19.46
C ALA A 103 -3.31 -3.10 -20.44
N ALA A 104 -4.24 -2.18 -20.76
CA ALA A 104 -5.27 -2.40 -21.77
C ALA A 104 -4.67 -2.60 -23.17
N GLU A 105 -3.53 -1.94 -23.45
CA GLU A 105 -2.73 -2.13 -24.67
C GLU A 105 -1.80 -3.36 -24.61
N ASN A 106 -2.02 -4.24 -23.62
CA ASN A 106 -1.21 -5.43 -23.38
C ASN A 106 0.28 -5.11 -23.12
N GLN A 107 0.58 -3.92 -22.59
CA GLN A 107 1.91 -3.52 -22.14
C GLN A 107 2.06 -3.68 -20.62
N LEU A 108 3.29 -3.88 -20.15
CA LEU A 108 3.59 -3.95 -18.72
C LEU A 108 3.81 -2.53 -18.18
N VAL A 109 3.35 -2.29 -16.95
CA VAL A 109 3.70 -1.05 -16.26
C VAL A 109 5.16 -1.12 -15.84
N GLN A 110 5.91 -0.08 -16.19
CA GLN A 110 7.33 0.08 -15.88
C GLN A 110 7.64 1.51 -15.52
N TRP A 111 8.52 1.75 -14.56
CA TRP A 111 8.96 3.08 -14.16
C TRP A 111 10.42 3.03 -13.72
N THR A 112 11.06 4.18 -13.62
CA THR A 112 12.41 4.30 -13.07
C THR A 112 12.31 4.97 -11.71
N THR A 113 12.92 4.39 -10.69
CA THR A 113 13.03 5.03 -9.37
C THR A 113 13.87 6.31 -9.44
N PRO A 114 13.78 7.23 -8.45
CA PRO A 114 14.64 8.41 -8.39
C PRO A 114 16.15 8.10 -8.36
N LEU A 115 16.54 6.88 -7.98
CA LEU A 115 17.94 6.40 -8.03
C LEU A 115 18.34 5.78 -9.38
N GLY A 116 17.48 5.84 -10.39
CA GLY A 116 17.78 5.32 -11.74
C GLY A 116 17.55 3.81 -11.91
N LEU A 117 17.00 3.11 -10.92
CA LEU A 117 16.65 1.69 -11.04
C LEU A 117 15.36 1.52 -11.87
N PRO A 118 15.39 0.87 -13.04
CA PRO A 118 14.18 0.51 -13.77
C PRO A 118 13.43 -0.65 -13.08
N VAL A 119 12.13 -0.50 -12.95
CA VAL A 119 11.22 -1.47 -12.32
C VAL A 119 10.12 -1.83 -13.30
N VAL A 120 9.83 -3.13 -13.44
CA VAL A 120 8.78 -3.65 -14.34
C VAL A 120 7.87 -4.58 -13.55
N GLN A 121 6.55 -4.40 -13.66
CA GLN A 121 5.60 -5.33 -13.05
C GLN A 121 5.48 -6.61 -13.90
N PRO A 122 5.76 -7.81 -13.35
CA PRO A 122 5.83 -9.04 -14.14
C PRO A 122 4.46 -9.71 -14.39
N TYR A 123 3.34 -9.03 -14.10
CA TYR A 123 2.02 -9.67 -14.06
C TYR A 123 1.48 -10.02 -15.45
N ARG A 124 1.80 -11.24 -15.90
CA ARG A 124 1.32 -11.88 -17.13
C ARG A 124 0.39 -13.05 -16.81
N ARG A 125 -0.52 -13.37 -17.72
CA ARG A 125 -1.42 -14.52 -17.59
C ARG A 125 -0.57 -15.79 -17.65
N LEU A 126 -0.78 -16.69 -16.71
CA LEU A 126 -0.18 -18.01 -16.70
C LEU A 126 -0.98 -18.94 -17.60
N GLY A 127 -0.32 -19.52 -18.59
CA GLY A 127 -0.82 -20.59 -19.43
C GLY A 127 -0.35 -21.96 -18.91
N ARG A 128 -0.94 -23.01 -19.48
CA ARG A 128 -0.50 -24.39 -19.23
C ARG A 128 0.43 -24.82 -20.36
N HIS A 129 1.56 -25.40 -20.01
CA HIS A 129 2.47 -26.04 -20.94
C HIS A 129 2.51 -27.54 -20.63
N LEU A 130 2.04 -28.35 -21.58
CA LEU A 130 1.97 -29.80 -21.41
C LEU A 130 3.24 -30.44 -22.00
N VAL A 131 3.99 -31.13 -21.15
CA VAL A 131 5.15 -31.93 -21.56
C VAL A 131 4.73 -33.39 -21.56
N LYS A 132 4.55 -33.95 -22.75
CA LYS A 132 4.26 -35.37 -22.93
C LYS A 132 5.57 -36.16 -22.78
N THR A 133 5.57 -37.13 -21.88
CA THR A 133 6.66 -38.11 -21.70
C THR A 133 6.14 -39.50 -22.02
N SER A 134 7.02 -40.49 -22.09
CA SER A 134 6.67 -41.90 -22.33
C SER A 134 5.78 -42.51 -21.23
N LEU A 135 5.82 -41.95 -20.01
CA LEU A 135 5.10 -42.48 -18.84
C LEU A 135 3.85 -41.65 -18.48
N GLN A 136 3.84 -40.33 -18.75
CA GLN A 136 2.76 -39.43 -18.34
C GLN A 136 2.82 -38.07 -19.04
N ILE A 137 1.81 -37.22 -18.80
CA ILE A 137 1.77 -35.82 -19.23
C ILE A 137 2.01 -34.91 -18.02
N LEU A 138 3.10 -34.16 -18.03
CA LEU A 138 3.38 -33.14 -17.02
C LEU A 138 2.73 -31.81 -17.41
N THR A 139 1.98 -31.20 -16.51
CA THR A 139 1.39 -29.86 -16.71
C THR A 139 2.21 -28.82 -15.98
N LEU A 140 2.94 -28.00 -16.72
CA LEU A 140 3.73 -26.88 -16.19
C LEU A 140 2.96 -25.58 -16.34
N GLN A 141 3.18 -24.63 -15.43
CA GLN A 141 2.75 -23.25 -15.62
C GLN A 141 3.82 -22.48 -16.40
N ARG A 142 3.40 -21.75 -17.43
CA ARG A 142 4.29 -20.91 -18.24
C ARG A 142 3.64 -19.56 -18.47
N GLU A 143 4.39 -18.48 -18.34
CA GLU A 143 3.90 -17.15 -18.67
C GLU A 143 3.51 -17.04 -20.15
N THR A 144 2.40 -16.36 -20.41
CA THR A 144 1.97 -16.03 -21.78
C THR A 144 2.36 -14.60 -22.14
N GLY A 145 2.24 -14.24 -23.43
CA GLY A 145 2.38 -12.86 -23.89
C GLY A 145 1.28 -11.91 -23.41
N LYS A 146 0.21 -12.41 -22.77
CA LYS A 146 -0.94 -11.61 -22.36
C LYS A 146 -0.77 -11.04 -20.95
N VAL A 147 -0.99 -9.74 -20.79
CA VAL A 147 -0.89 -9.03 -19.52
C VAL A 147 -2.15 -9.26 -18.65
N MET A 148 -1.97 -9.31 -17.34
CA MET A 148 -3.08 -9.34 -16.38
C MET A 148 -3.47 -7.93 -15.94
N VAL A 149 -4.32 -7.26 -16.73
CA VAL A 149 -4.79 -5.88 -16.49
C VAL A 149 -5.20 -5.63 -15.02
N LYS A 150 -6.03 -6.51 -14.46
CA LYS A 150 -6.49 -6.39 -13.07
C LYS A 150 -5.35 -6.40 -12.06
N ARG A 151 -4.33 -7.25 -12.27
CA ARG A 151 -3.18 -7.37 -11.36
C ARG A 151 -2.19 -6.22 -11.52
N GLN A 152 -1.91 -5.78 -12.74
CA GLN A 152 -1.12 -4.57 -13.01
C GLN A 152 -1.72 -3.37 -12.27
N ARG A 153 -3.02 -3.10 -12.50
CA ARG A 153 -3.75 -2.00 -11.83
C ARG A 153 -3.68 -2.06 -10.31
N THR A 154 -3.98 -3.22 -9.71
CA THR A 154 -4.09 -3.33 -8.24
C THR A 154 -2.74 -3.40 -7.53
N ALA A 155 -1.68 -3.83 -8.22
CA ALA A 155 -0.36 -3.95 -7.63
C ALA A 155 0.53 -2.73 -7.90
N PHE A 156 0.18 -1.85 -8.84
CA PHE A 156 1.02 -0.71 -9.17
C PHE A 156 1.17 0.30 -8.03
N PRO A 157 0.11 0.78 -7.37
CA PRO A 157 0.27 1.71 -6.24
C PRO A 157 1.20 1.19 -5.12
N PRO A 158 1.02 -0.02 -4.56
CA PRO A 158 1.92 -0.51 -3.51
C PRO A 158 3.35 -0.74 -4.01
N ASN A 159 3.54 -1.27 -5.22
CA ASN A 159 4.88 -1.50 -5.75
C ASN A 159 5.63 -0.18 -6.00
N PHE A 160 4.90 0.86 -6.43
CA PHE A 160 5.47 2.19 -6.64
C PHE A 160 5.96 2.78 -5.31
N VAL A 161 5.11 2.78 -4.26
CA VAL A 161 5.50 3.26 -2.92
C VAL A 161 6.68 2.46 -2.37
N HIS A 162 6.66 1.13 -2.43
CA HIS A 162 7.80 0.31 -1.99
C HIS A 162 9.11 0.64 -2.73
N SER A 163 9.02 1.05 -3.99
CA SER A 163 10.22 1.46 -4.74
C SER A 163 10.78 2.81 -4.26
N LEU A 164 9.92 3.70 -3.76
CA LEU A 164 10.32 4.96 -3.12
C LEU A 164 10.92 4.70 -1.74
N ASP A 165 10.28 3.85 -0.92
CA ASP A 165 10.80 3.44 0.38
C ASP A 165 12.19 2.79 0.25
N GLY A 166 12.35 1.93 -0.77
CA GLY A 166 13.65 1.33 -1.10
C GLY A 166 14.68 2.36 -1.53
N SER A 167 14.26 3.38 -2.28
CA SER A 167 15.14 4.49 -2.69
C SER A 167 15.59 5.31 -1.47
N HIS A 168 14.67 5.66 -0.58
CA HIS A 168 14.96 6.36 0.66
C HIS A 168 15.92 5.59 1.57
N MET A 169 15.70 4.29 1.75
CA MET A 169 16.61 3.41 2.49
C MET A 169 18.02 3.42 1.87
N MET A 170 18.14 3.27 0.55
CA MET A 170 19.43 3.25 -0.13
C MET A 170 20.16 4.60 -0.03
N MET A 171 19.45 5.71 -0.22
CA MET A 171 19.99 7.07 -0.03
C MET A 171 20.52 7.27 1.39
N THR A 172 19.76 6.84 2.39
CA THR A 172 20.14 6.89 3.80
C THR A 172 21.37 6.01 4.07
N ALA A 173 21.40 4.78 3.59
CA ALA A 173 22.53 3.87 3.78
C ALA A 173 23.83 4.45 3.21
N VAL A 174 23.77 5.05 2.02
CA VAL A 174 24.92 5.72 1.39
C VAL A 174 25.38 6.93 2.23
N ALA A 175 24.44 7.73 2.74
CA ALA A 175 24.75 8.88 3.58
C ALA A 175 25.36 8.47 4.93
N CYS A 176 24.82 7.46 5.59
CA CYS A 176 25.36 6.89 6.82
C CYS A 176 26.79 6.36 6.61
N LYS A 177 27.03 5.64 5.51
CA LYS A 177 28.37 5.15 5.16
C LYS A 177 29.37 6.29 4.95
N LYS A 178 28.98 7.37 4.25
CA LYS A 178 29.81 8.58 4.08
C LYS A 178 30.10 9.27 5.41
N ALA A 179 29.17 9.20 6.36
CA ALA A 179 29.30 9.74 7.71
C ALA A 179 30.10 8.84 8.68
N GLY A 180 30.64 7.71 8.21
CA GLY A 180 31.41 6.76 9.01
C GLY A 180 30.58 5.84 9.91
N MET A 181 29.27 5.74 9.66
CA MET A 181 28.33 5.00 10.51
C MET A 181 28.02 3.61 9.94
N SER A 182 27.76 2.65 10.84
CA SER A 182 27.15 1.37 10.48
C SER A 182 25.67 1.56 10.16
N PHE A 183 25.17 0.85 9.15
CA PHE A 183 23.76 0.86 8.78
C PHE A 183 23.27 -0.57 8.51
N ALA A 184 22.12 -0.90 9.07
CA ALA A 184 21.33 -2.08 8.71
C ALA A 184 19.87 -1.66 8.54
N GLY A 185 19.14 -2.34 7.65
CA GLY A 185 17.75 -2.00 7.37
C GLY A 185 16.91 -3.23 7.05
N VAL A 186 15.67 -3.23 7.55
CA VAL A 186 14.62 -4.17 7.18
C VAL A 186 13.44 -3.34 6.68
N HIS A 187 13.39 -3.12 5.36
CA HIS A 187 12.40 -2.26 4.71
C HIS A 187 12.36 -0.84 5.28
N ASP A 188 11.40 -0.54 6.15
CA ASP A 188 11.12 0.75 6.79
C ASP A 188 11.68 0.84 8.23
N SER A 189 12.44 -0.16 8.67
CA SER A 189 13.13 -0.17 9.97
C SER A 189 14.64 -0.06 9.79
N TYR A 190 15.27 0.94 10.41
CA TYR A 190 16.69 1.28 10.22
C TYR A 190 17.47 1.24 11.52
N TRP A 191 18.62 0.56 11.50
CA TRP A 191 19.41 0.24 12.69
C TRP A 191 20.85 0.73 12.52
N THR A 192 21.43 1.18 13.63
CA THR A 192 22.84 1.58 13.76
C THR A 192 23.32 1.33 15.19
N HIS A 193 24.55 1.70 15.53
CA HIS A 193 25.03 1.65 16.92
C HIS A 193 24.36 2.73 17.77
N ALA A 194 24.16 2.46 19.07
CA ALA A 194 23.41 3.36 19.96
C ALA A 194 23.96 4.79 20.01
N CYS A 195 25.28 4.98 19.85
CA CYS A 195 25.91 6.30 19.83
C CYS A 195 25.57 7.14 18.58
N ASP A 196 25.12 6.49 17.50
CA ASP A 196 24.90 7.11 16.19
C ASP A 196 23.42 7.38 15.91
N VAL A 197 22.50 6.97 16.80
CA VAL A 197 21.04 7.03 16.58
C VAL A 197 20.56 8.43 16.26
N ASP A 198 20.97 9.44 17.02
CA ASP A 198 20.54 10.82 16.81
C ASP A 198 20.98 11.36 15.44
N LYS A 199 22.22 11.05 15.05
CA LYS A 199 22.78 11.43 13.76
C LYS A 199 22.10 10.67 12.61
N MET A 200 21.80 9.39 12.79
CA MET A 200 21.06 8.60 11.81
C MET A 200 19.66 9.18 11.59
N ASN A 201 18.97 9.57 12.66
CA ASN A 201 17.64 10.18 12.58
C ASN A 201 17.65 11.53 11.84
N GLN A 202 18.70 12.33 11.98
CA GLN A 202 18.89 13.54 11.17
C GLN A 202 19.05 13.19 9.68
N ILE A 203 19.98 12.29 9.36
CA ILE A 203 20.23 11.83 7.98
C ILE A 203 18.95 11.26 7.34
N LEU A 204 18.17 10.49 8.09
CA LEU A 204 16.92 9.90 7.61
C LEU A 204 15.92 10.95 7.16
N ARG A 205 15.70 11.98 7.98
CA ARG A 205 14.80 13.09 7.66
C ARG A 205 15.31 13.90 6.48
N GLU A 206 16.61 14.23 6.47
CA GLU A 206 17.25 14.94 5.34
C GLU A 206 17.07 14.19 4.02
N LYS A 207 17.34 12.88 3.99
CA LYS A 207 17.19 12.06 2.77
C LYS A 207 15.74 11.86 2.36
N PHE A 208 14.81 11.89 3.31
CA PHE A 208 13.39 11.87 3.00
C PHE A 208 12.96 13.17 2.32
N VAL A 209 13.32 14.32 2.88
CA VAL A 209 13.05 15.63 2.29
C VAL A 209 13.69 15.74 0.91
N GLU A 210 14.96 15.40 0.76
CA GLU A 210 15.67 15.40 -0.53
C GLU A 210 14.96 14.55 -1.59
N LEU A 211 14.47 13.36 -1.21
CA LEU A 211 13.75 12.48 -2.13
C LEU A 211 12.43 13.11 -2.59
N TYR A 212 11.62 13.61 -1.66
CA TYR A 212 10.27 14.10 -1.94
C TYR A 212 10.20 15.58 -2.38
N GLU A 213 11.31 16.34 -2.30
CA GLU A 213 11.45 17.63 -2.97
C GLU A 213 11.49 17.46 -4.50
N THR A 214 11.84 16.26 -5.00
CA THR A 214 11.75 15.96 -6.43
C THR A 214 10.29 15.80 -6.88
N PRO A 215 9.92 16.23 -8.10
CA PRO A 215 8.56 16.12 -8.61
C PRO A 215 8.27 14.69 -9.12
N ILE A 216 8.17 13.74 -8.19
CA ILE A 216 8.12 12.29 -8.46
C ILE A 216 6.97 11.90 -9.39
N LEU A 217 5.75 12.41 -9.15
CA LEU A 217 4.58 12.02 -9.93
C LEU A 217 4.57 12.70 -11.31
N GLU A 218 5.07 13.92 -11.39
CA GLU A 218 5.27 14.65 -12.64
C GLU A 218 6.27 13.92 -13.54
N ASN A 219 7.43 13.54 -12.99
CA ASN A 219 8.45 12.76 -13.70
C ASN A 219 7.90 11.41 -14.18
N LEU A 220 7.07 10.76 -13.36
CA LEU A 220 6.42 9.50 -13.72
C LEU A 220 5.43 9.69 -14.89
N LEU A 221 4.59 10.73 -14.83
CA LEU A 221 3.62 11.03 -15.88
C LEU A 221 4.32 11.38 -17.20
N GLU A 222 5.37 12.21 -17.15
CA GLU A 222 6.18 12.55 -18.31
C GLU A 222 6.79 11.28 -18.94
N SER A 223 7.37 10.39 -18.12
CA SER A 223 7.93 9.12 -18.59
C SER A 223 6.89 8.23 -19.27
N PHE A 224 5.66 8.19 -18.75
CA PHE A 224 4.56 7.46 -19.38
C PHE A 224 4.13 8.08 -20.71
N GLN A 225 4.02 9.40 -20.78
CA GLN A 225 3.66 10.11 -22.02
C GLN A 225 4.73 9.92 -23.10
N GLN A 226 6.01 9.93 -22.73
CA GLN A 226 7.12 9.66 -23.66
C GLN A 226 7.12 8.20 -24.14
N SER A 227 6.87 7.24 -23.24
CA SER A 227 6.86 5.81 -23.56
C SER A 227 5.61 5.39 -24.35
N PHE A 228 4.49 6.08 -24.14
CA PHE A 228 3.19 5.76 -24.71
C PHE A 228 2.51 7.01 -25.29
N PRO A 229 3.06 7.60 -26.38
CA PRO A 229 2.61 8.89 -26.91
C PRO A 229 1.19 8.88 -27.49
N THR A 230 0.63 7.70 -27.76
CA THR A 230 -0.74 7.54 -28.25
C THR A 230 -1.77 7.39 -27.12
N LEU A 231 -1.33 7.25 -25.87
CA LEU A 231 -2.21 7.05 -24.72
C LEU A 231 -2.45 8.37 -23.97
N ASN A 232 -3.70 8.57 -23.58
CA ASN A 232 -4.11 9.73 -22.79
C ASN A 232 -4.18 9.36 -21.32
N PHE A 233 -3.36 10.00 -20.49
CA PHE A 233 -3.30 9.78 -19.05
C PHE A 233 -4.13 10.84 -18.30
N PRO A 234 -4.75 10.47 -17.16
CA PRO A 234 -5.46 11.43 -16.32
C PRO A 234 -4.51 12.49 -15.75
N PRO A 235 -5.00 13.72 -15.49
CA PRO A 235 -4.19 14.76 -14.85
C PRO A 235 -3.76 14.33 -13.44
N LEU A 236 -2.67 14.92 -12.96
CA LEU A 236 -2.17 14.68 -11.61
C LEU A 236 -3.19 15.14 -10.56
N PRO A 237 -3.31 14.43 -9.42
CA PRO A 237 -4.03 14.93 -8.26
C PRO A 237 -3.45 16.25 -7.75
N GLU A 238 -4.27 17.07 -7.09
CA GLU A 238 -3.82 18.33 -6.50
C GLU A 238 -2.80 18.10 -5.39
N ARG A 239 -1.78 18.95 -5.35
CA ARG A 239 -0.77 18.97 -4.29
C ARG A 239 -1.33 19.74 -3.10
N GLY A 240 -1.17 19.17 -1.91
CA GLY A 240 -1.53 19.84 -0.65
C GLY A 240 -0.59 20.98 -0.29
N ASP A 241 -0.81 21.58 0.88
CA ASP A 241 -0.12 22.74 1.42
C ASP A 241 0.93 22.40 2.50
N PHE A 242 1.17 21.11 2.77
CA PHE A 242 2.16 20.66 3.74
C PHE A 242 3.58 21.09 3.35
N ASP A 243 4.28 21.77 4.27
CA ASP A 243 5.71 22.07 4.11
C ASP A 243 6.54 20.81 4.43
N LEU A 244 7.15 20.23 3.40
CA LEU A 244 7.97 19.04 3.52
C LEU A 244 9.13 19.22 4.51
N ARG A 245 9.59 20.45 4.75
CA ARG A 245 10.68 20.73 5.68
C ARG A 245 10.31 20.50 7.14
N ASP A 246 9.02 20.50 7.49
CA ASP A 246 8.55 20.16 8.84
C ASP A 246 8.97 18.73 9.25
N VAL A 247 9.27 17.85 8.29
CA VAL A 247 9.79 16.51 8.56
C VAL A 247 11.13 16.54 9.28
N LEU A 248 11.98 17.56 9.04
CA LEU A 248 13.30 17.70 9.65
C LEU A 248 13.24 17.81 11.17
N ASP A 249 12.18 18.44 11.68
CA ASP A 249 11.96 18.67 13.10
C ASP A 249 11.03 17.64 13.75
N SER A 250 10.57 16.63 13.00
CA SER A 250 9.59 15.65 13.48
C SER A 250 10.25 14.52 14.31
N PRO A 251 10.10 14.50 15.65
CA PRO A 251 10.79 13.55 16.51
C PRO A 251 10.26 12.11 16.34
N TYR A 252 9.02 11.95 15.91
CA TYR A 252 8.34 10.66 15.77
C TYR A 252 8.26 10.15 14.33
N PHE A 253 8.95 10.81 13.39
CA PHE A 253 8.97 10.40 11.98
C PHE A 253 9.62 9.02 11.80
N PHE A 254 10.80 8.82 12.40
CA PHE A 254 11.41 7.53 12.67
C PHE A 254 11.77 7.48 14.15
N ASN A 255 11.32 6.44 14.86
CA ASN A 255 11.52 6.25 16.31
C ASN A 255 11.81 4.79 16.63
#